data_AF-A0A925X1E9-F1
#
_entry.id   AF-A0A925X1E9-F1
#
_cell.length_a   1.000
_cell.length_b   1.000
_cell.length_c   1.000
_cell.angle_alpha   90.00
_cell.angle_beta   90.00
_cell.angle_gamma   90.00
#
_symmetry.space_group_name_H-M   'P 1'
#
loop_
_entity.id
_entity.type
_entity.pdbx_description
1 polymer ?
#
loop_
_entity_poly.entity_id
_entity_poly.type
_entity_poly.pdbx_seq_one_letter_code
_entity_poly.pdbx_strand_id
1 'polypeptide(L)' 'MNDSDLRERAERVLGYTFVNPDLLTESRTPASIADNRLKSNERLELLGEAVLDLVICEAL' A
#
# COMPACT_ATOMS: atom_id res chain seq x y z
N MET A 1 14.20 13.91 6.38
CA MET A 1 12.76 13.71 6.64
C MET A 1 12.65 12.30 7.21
N ASN A 2 12.09 12.15 8.41
CA ASN A 2 12.01 10.82 9.03
C ASN A 2 10.88 10.00 8.39
N ASP A 3 10.99 8.68 8.47
CA ASP A 3 10.01 7.75 7.91
C ASP A 3 8.58 7.97 8.48
N SER A 4 8.50 8.31 9.78
CA SER A 4 7.24 8.70 10.44
C SER A 4 6.58 9.92 9.79
N ASP A 5 7.36 10.94 9.41
CA ASP A 5 6.82 12.16 8.79
C ASP A 5 6.23 11.86 7.39
N LEU A 6 6.87 10.94 6.66
CA LEU A 6 6.39 10.51 5.34
C LEU A 6 5.11 9.68 5.46
N ARG A 7 5.03 8.80 6.46
CA ARG A 7 3.82 8.04 6.77
C ARG A 7 2.66 8.97 7.10
N GLU A 8 2.82 9.86 8.08
CA GLU A 8 1.75 10.76 8.52
C GLU A 8 1.24 11.66 7.38
N ARG A 9 2.13 12.09 6.48
CA ARG A 9 1.74 12.82 5.28
C ARG A 9 0.92 11.96 4.32
N ALA A 10 1.34 10.72 4.08
CA ALA A 10 0.61 9.81 3.21
C ALA A 10 -0.78 9.49 3.76
N GLU A 11 -0.89 9.13 5.04
CA GLU A 11 -2.17 8.85 5.72
C GLU A 11 -3.13 10.05 5.66
N ARG A 12 -2.60 11.25 5.84
CA ARG A 12 -3.38 12.50 5.72
C ARG A 12 -3.91 12.72 4.29
N VAL A 13 -3.08 12.48 3.27
CA VAL A 13 -3.49 12.62 1.86
C VAL A 13 -4.54 11.58 1.49
N LEU A 14 -4.38 10.34 1.98
CA LEU A 14 -5.31 9.24 1.74
C LEU A 14 -6.61 9.38 2.55
N GLY A 15 -6.64 10.23 3.58
CA GLY A 15 -7.76 10.30 4.52
C GLY A 15 -7.95 9.01 5.32
N TYR A 16 -6.90 8.21 5.45
CA TYR A 16 -6.93 6.89 6.06
C TYR A 16 -5.68 6.66 6.92
N THR A 17 -5.88 6.35 8.19
CA THR A 17 -4.82 5.91 9.10
C THR A 17 -4.74 4.39 9.07
N PHE A 18 -3.57 3.84 8.75
CA PHE A 18 -3.38 2.40 8.67
C PHE A 18 -3.42 1.79 10.07
N VAL A 19 -4.25 0.76 10.25
CA VAL A 19 -4.26 -0.04 11.49
C VAL A 19 -2.91 -0.76 11.67
N ASN A 20 -2.33 -1.22 10.56
CA ASN A 20 -0.98 -1.75 10.51
C ASN A 20 -0.09 -0.84 9.64
N PRO A 21 0.77 0.00 10.26
CA PRO A 21 1.66 0.91 9.54
C PRO A 21 2.60 0.23 8.54
N ASP A 22 2.95 -1.03 8.76
CA ASP A 22 3.88 -1.78 7.91
C ASP A 22 3.33 -1.99 6.50
N LEU A 23 1.99 -2.02 6.33
CA LEU A 23 1.35 -2.16 5.02
C LEU A 23 1.61 -0.95 4.11
N LEU A 24 1.71 0.25 4.69
CA LEU A 24 2.06 1.44 3.93
C LEU A 24 3.53 1.43 3.51
N THR A 25 4.41 0.85 4.32
CA THR A 25 5.82 0.65 3.95
C THR A 25 5.95 -0.41 2.86
N GLU A 26 5.30 -1.56 3.02
CA GLU A 26 5.33 -2.68 2.06
C GLU A 26 4.74 -2.27 0.70
N SER A 27 3.59 -1.59 0.68
CA SER A 27 2.95 -1.12 -0.57
C SER A 27 3.84 -0.17 -1.40
N ARG A 28 4.79 0.51 -0.76
CA ARG A 28 5.74 1.42 -1.41
C ARG A 28 7.07 0.77 -1.78
N THR A 29 7.26 -0.52 -1.45
CA THR A 29 8.52 -1.25 -1.64
C THR A 29 8.45 -2.07 -2.92
N PRO A 30 8.99 -1.59 -4.06
CA PRO A 30 9.00 -2.39 -5.29
C PRO A 30 9.89 -3.61 -5.15
N ALA A 31 9.56 -4.68 -5.88
CA ALA A 31 10.32 -5.93 -5.86
C ALA A 31 11.80 -5.79 -6.21
N SER A 32 12.19 -4.73 -6.93
CA SER A 32 13.58 -4.44 -7.29
C SER A 32 14.46 -4.01 -6.10
N ILE A 33 13.87 -3.51 -5.02
CA ILE A 33 14.60 -3.02 -3.84
C ILE A 33 14.24 -3.76 -2.55
N ALA A 34 13.33 -4.72 -2.61
CA ALA A 34 12.88 -5.47 -1.45
C ALA A 34 13.97 -6.45 -0.96
N ASP A 35 14.19 -6.51 0.36
CA ASP A 35 15.10 -7.49 0.98
C ASP A 35 14.75 -8.94 0.62
N ASN A 36 13.45 -9.20 0.49
CA ASN A 36 12.92 -10.45 -0.04
C ASN A 36 11.62 -10.17 -0.80
N ARG A 37 11.27 -11.03 -1.75
CA ARG A 37 10.03 -10.90 -2.54
C ARG A 37 8.75 -10.95 -1.69
N LEU A 38 8.80 -11.54 -0.48
CA LEU A 38 7.63 -11.58 0.40
C LEU A 38 7.33 -10.24 1.07
N LYS A 39 8.29 -9.29 1.04
CA LYS A 39 8.19 -7.93 1.56
C LYS A 39 8.09 -6.89 0.43
N SER A 40 7.86 -7.32 -0.82
CA SER A 40 7.59 -6.40 -1.93
C SER A 40 6.09 -6.08 -1.99
N ASN A 41 5.77 -5.01 -2.70
CA ASN A 41 4.41 -4.59 -2.95
C ASN A 41 3.62 -5.53 -3.88
N GLU A 42 4.25 -6.48 -4.59
CA GLU A 42 3.62 -7.28 -5.66
C GLU A 42 2.36 -8.03 -5.17
N ARG A 43 2.39 -8.56 -3.94
CA ARG A 43 1.22 -9.27 -3.37
C ARG A 43 0.07 -8.32 -3.04
N LEU A 44 0.40 -7.11 -2.57
CA LEU A 44 -0.59 -6.08 -2.26
C LEU A 44 -1.15 -5.47 -3.53
N GLU A 45 -0.33 -5.30 -4.56
CA GLU A 45 -0.74 -4.83 -5.89
C GLU A 45 -1.74 -5.79 -6.53
N LEU A 46 -1.42 -7.09 -6.58
CA LEU A 46 -2.32 -8.11 -7.12
C LEU A 46 -3.67 -8.16 -6.38
N LEU A 47 -3.65 -8.10 -5.05
CA LEU A 47 -4.88 -8.07 -4.26
C LEU A 47 -5.67 -6.77 -4.49
N GLY A 48 -4.97 -5.64 -4.52
CA GLY A 48 -5.56 -4.32 -4.72
C GLY A 48 -6.26 -4.21 -6.07
N GLU A 49 -5.65 -4.74 -7.13
CA GLU A 49 -6.23 -4.82 -8.47
C GLU A 49 -7.58 -5.56 -8.44
N ALA A 50 -7.61 -6.78 -7.88
CA ALA A 50 -8.83 -7.58 -7.79
C ALA A 50 -9.95 -6.90 -6.96
N VAL A 51 -9.58 -6.18 -5.88
CA VAL A 51 -10.55 -5.43 -5.06
C VAL A 51 -11.11 -4.23 -5.81
N LEU A 52 -10.24 -3.48 -6.50
CA LEU A 52 -10.67 -2.34 -7.31
C LEU A 52 -11.57 -2.77 -8.46
N ASP A 53 -11.24 -3.87 -9.14
CA ASP A 53 -12.07 -4.46 -10.19
C ASP A 53 -13.47 -4.79 -9.67
N LEU A 54 -13.56 -5.42 -8.49
CA LEU A 54 -14.85 -5.76 -7.87
C LEU A 54 -15.67 -4.51 -7.57
N VAL A 55 -15.08 -3.53 -6.88
CA VAL A 55 -15.78 -2.30 -6.46
C VAL A 55 -16.24 -1.49 -7.67
N ILE A 56 -15.42 -1.41 -8.73
CA ILE A 56 -15.80 -0.73 -9.97
C ILE A 56 -16.94 -1.50 -10.66
N CYS A 57 -16.86 -2.83 -10.75
CA CYS A 57 -17.93 -3.64 -11.33
C CYS A 57 -19.26 -3.49 -10.57
N GLU A 58 -19.23 -3.32 -9.25
CA GLU A 58 -20.44 -3.09 -8.44
C GLU A 58 -20.99 -1.65 -8.55
N ALA A 59 -20.12 -0.67 -8.85
CA ALA A 59 -20.50 0.74 -8.95
C ALA A 59 -21.08 1.15 -10.32
N LEU A 60 -20.88 0.32 -11.35
CA LEU A 60 -21.34 0.53 -12.73
C LEU A 60 -22.66 -0.20 -13.02
#